data_AF-T0NA27-F1
#
_entry.id   AF-T0NA27-F1
#
_cell.length_a   1.000
_cell.length_b   1.000
_cell.length_c   1.000
_cell.angle_alpha   90.00
_cell.angle_beta   90.00
_cell.angle_gamma   90.00
#
_symmetry.space_group_name_H-M   'P 1'
#
loop_
_entity.id
_entity.type
_entity.pdbx_description
1 polymer ?
#
loop_
_entity_poly.entity_id
_entity_poly.type
_entity_poly.pdbx_seq_one_letter_code
_entity_poly.pdbx_strand_id
1 'polypeptide(L)'
;MWMDEKVFIDLFAGSGGLSEGFLMNGFTPVAHIEKNNDSSNMRKTRAAFHYLKETGEIESYNEYLRGKINFDKLLSKVPKEILDTIINAEITEESLPSLFKKVDENLALAGHKEVDLIVGGPPCQAYSLIGRARDKYRMKAYLFP
;
A
#
# COMPACT_ATOMS: atom_id res chain seq x y z
N MET A 1 19.27 -22.10 -4.78
CA MET A 1 17.86 -22.44 -5.01
C MET A 1 17.19 -21.13 -5.39
N TRP A 2 16.89 -20.94 -6.67
CA TRP A 2 16.31 -19.70 -7.16
C TRP A 2 14.84 -19.74 -6.75
N MET A 3 14.46 -18.93 -5.78
CA MET A 3 13.05 -18.74 -5.47
C MET A 3 12.57 -17.72 -6.49
N ASP A 4 11.72 -18.14 -7.43
CA ASP A 4 11.02 -17.19 -8.30
C ASP A 4 10.27 -16.23 -7.39
N GLU A 5 10.68 -14.96 -7.42
CA GLU A 5 10.05 -13.88 -6.66
C GLU A 5 8.55 -13.86 -7.02
N LYS A 6 7.69 -13.90 -5.99
CA LYS A 6 6.24 -13.98 -6.19
C LYS A 6 5.64 -12.60 -6.10
N VAL A 7 4.84 -12.21 -7.09
CA VAL A 7 4.22 -10.88 -7.13
C VAL A 7 2.75 -10.92 -6.75
N PHE A 8 2.28 -9.88 -6.05
CA PHE A 8 0.91 -9.84 -5.57
C PHE A 8 0.24 -8.46 -5.66
N ILE A 9 -1.09 -8.47 -5.66
CA ILE A 9 -1.95 -7.30 -5.56
C ILE A 9 -2.69 -7.34 -4.22
N ASP A 10 -2.74 -6.21 -3.51
CA ASP A 10 -3.55 -6.01 -2.31
C ASP A 10 -4.73 -5.09 -2.61
N LEU A 11 -5.94 -5.64 -2.60
CA LEU A 11 -7.19 -4.92 -2.82
C LEU A 11 -7.80 -4.49 -1.49
N PHE A 12 -8.31 -3.24 -1.42
CA PHE A 12 -8.85 -2.68 -0.18
C PHE A 12 -7.78 -2.68 0.93
N ALA A 13 -6.62 -2.19 0.53
CA ALA A 13 -5.33 -2.46 1.16
C ALA A 13 -5.22 -1.87 2.58
N GLY A 14 -6.08 -0.91 2.94
CA GLY A 14 -6.14 -0.29 4.25
C GLY A 14 -4.78 0.16 4.76
N SER A 15 -4.51 -0.12 6.03
CA SER A 15 -3.26 0.18 6.72
C SER A 15 -2.06 -0.71 6.31
N GLY A 16 -2.29 -1.77 5.53
CA GLY A 16 -1.23 -2.64 4.99
C GLY A 16 -0.74 -3.76 5.91
N GLY A 17 -1.43 -4.08 7.01
CA GLY A 17 -1.01 -5.17 7.91
C GLY A 17 -0.93 -6.55 7.25
N LEU A 18 -1.88 -6.86 6.34
CA LEU A 18 -1.86 -8.10 5.56
C LEU A 18 -0.68 -8.12 4.58
N SER A 19 -0.50 -7.03 3.84
CA SER A 19 0.63 -6.84 2.93
C SER A 19 1.98 -7.05 3.60
N GLU A 20 2.18 -6.51 4.81
CA GLU A 20 3.44 -6.64 5.55
C GLU A 20 3.84 -8.12 5.74
N GLY A 21 2.86 -8.99 6.04
CA GLY A 21 3.11 -10.42 6.17
C GLY A 21 3.66 -11.05 4.87
N PHE A 22 3.14 -10.64 3.71
CA PHE A 22 3.64 -11.11 2.41
C PHE A 22 5.04 -10.56 2.10
N LEU A 23 5.28 -9.27 2.34
CA LEU A 23 6.61 -8.66 2.17
C LEU A 23 7.66 -9.39 3.01
N MET A 24 7.36 -9.67 4.28
CA MET A 24 8.27 -10.40 5.19
C MET A 24 8.56 -11.84 4.75
N ASN A 25 7.73 -12.42 3.86
CA ASN A 25 7.91 -13.76 3.30
C ASN A 25 8.45 -13.73 1.86
N GLY A 26 8.99 -12.59 1.40
CA GLY A 26 9.66 -12.48 0.10
C GLY A 26 8.72 -12.33 -1.10
N PHE A 27 7.49 -11.85 -0.87
CA PHE A 27 6.59 -11.45 -1.95
C PHE A 27 6.74 -9.97 -2.27
N THR A 28 6.64 -9.64 -3.56
CA THR A 28 6.80 -8.27 -4.05
C THR A 28 5.45 -7.69 -4.49
N PRO A 29 5.03 -6.56 -3.92
CA PRO A 29 3.76 -5.97 -4.29
C PRO A 29 3.87 -5.24 -5.62
N VAL A 30 2.92 -5.50 -6.53
CA VAL A 30 2.78 -4.74 -7.78
C VAL A 30 1.66 -3.71 -7.71
N ALA A 31 0.71 -3.90 -6.79
CA ALA A 31 -0.29 -2.90 -6.48
C ALA A 31 -0.88 -3.04 -5.08
N HIS A 32 -1.15 -1.88 -4.48
CA HIS A 32 -1.90 -1.70 -3.25
C HIS A 32 -3.00 -0.68 -3.52
N ILE A 33 -4.24 -1.15 -3.62
CA ILE A 33 -5.37 -0.30 -4.02
C ILE A 33 -6.19 0.05 -2.77
N GLU A 34 -6.21 1.33 -2.43
CA GLU A 34 -6.93 1.85 -1.27
C GLU A 34 -7.53 3.22 -1.56
N LYS A 35 -8.81 3.43 -1.22
CA LYS A 35 -9.48 4.71 -1.48
C LYS A 35 -9.19 5.78 -0.43
N ASN A 36 -8.98 5.38 0.82
CA ASN A 36 -8.72 6.29 1.91
C ASN A 36 -7.29 6.86 1.80
N ASN A 37 -7.22 8.18 1.63
CA ASN A 37 -5.95 8.88 1.44
C ASN A 37 -5.01 8.74 2.65
N ASP A 38 -5.52 8.75 3.89
CA ASP A 38 -4.69 8.60 5.09
C ASP A 38 -4.03 7.22 5.16
N SER A 39 -4.79 6.18 4.81
CA SER A 39 -4.31 4.80 4.71
C SER A 39 -3.25 4.68 3.61
N SER A 40 -3.51 5.27 2.43
CA SER A 40 -2.53 5.34 1.35
C SER A 40 -1.24 6.07 1.75
N ASN A 41 -1.35 7.22 2.43
CA ASN A 41 -0.19 7.97 2.91
C ASN A 41 0.60 7.19 3.96
N MET A 42 -0.08 6.48 4.87
CA MET A 42 0.60 5.61 5.83
C MET A 42 1.39 4.50 5.13
N ARG A 43 0.84 3.93 4.05
CA ARG A 43 1.56 2.97 3.21
C ARG A 43 2.77 3.59 2.53
N LYS A 44 2.67 4.83 2.02
CA LYS A 44 3.82 5.54 1.41
C LYS A 44 4.92 5.78 2.44
N THR A 45 4.57 6.21 3.65
CA THR A 45 5.51 6.35 4.77
C THR A 45 6.19 5.01 5.10
N ARG A 46 5.45 3.91 5.09
CA ARG A 46 5.98 2.57 5.35
C ARG A 46 6.88 2.05 4.22
N ALA A 47 6.51 2.28 2.96
CA ALA A 47 7.35 1.97 1.81
C ALA A 47 8.66 2.78 1.86
N ALA A 48 8.57 4.07 2.23
CA ALA A 48 9.75 4.90 2.45
C ALA A 48 10.64 4.33 3.56
N PHE A 49 10.06 3.86 4.67
CA PHE A 49 10.81 3.21 5.74
C PHE A 49 11.58 2.00 5.24
N HIS A 50 10.93 1.05 4.55
CA HIS A 50 11.57 -0.17 4.06
C HIS A 50 12.69 0.16 3.05
N TYR A 51 12.40 1.00 2.06
CA TYR A 51 13.39 1.42 1.07
C TYR A 51 14.61 2.12 1.70
N LEU A 52 14.38 3.10 2.58
CA LEU A 52 15.46 3.85 3.23
C LEU A 52 16.26 2.98 4.20
N LYS A 53 15.61 2.00 4.84
CA LYS A 53 16.29 1.02 5.69
C LYS A 53 17.22 0.12 4.88
N GLU A 54 16.74 -0.40 3.76
CA GLU A 54 17.50 -1.31 2.88
C GLU A 54 18.66 -0.61 2.18
N THR A 55 18.47 0.66 1.80
CA THR A 55 19.51 1.48 1.15
C THR A 55 20.48 2.16 2.13
N GLY A 56 20.27 2.00 3.44
CA GLY A 56 21.14 2.60 4.48
C GLY A 56 20.89 4.09 4.75
N GLU A 57 19.83 4.68 4.17
CA GLU A 57 19.42 6.08 4.34
C GLU A 57 18.33 6.27 5.41
N ILE A 58 18.26 5.37 6.40
CA ILE A 58 17.23 5.37 7.45
C ILE A 58 17.15 6.70 8.24
N GLU A 59 18.23 7.48 8.28
CA GLU A 59 18.23 8.76 8.97
C GLU A 59 17.25 9.77 8.34
N SER A 60 17.04 9.73 7.01
CA SER A 60 16.02 10.55 6.35
C SER A 60 14.61 10.27 6.90
N TYR A 61 14.31 9.01 7.23
CA TYR A 61 13.04 8.64 7.87
C TYR A 61 12.97 9.14 9.32
N ASN A 62 14.07 9.03 10.08
CA ASN A 62 14.14 9.56 11.44
C ASN A 62 13.99 11.09 11.48
N GLU A 63 14.54 11.80 10.50
CA GLU A 63 14.35 13.24 10.35
C GLU A 63 12.88 13.60 10.11
N TYR A 64 12.16 12.81 9.31
CA TYR A 64 10.71 12.97 9.13
C TYR A 64 9.96 12.76 10.44
N LEU A 65 10.27 11.70 11.20
CA LEU A 65 9.63 11.44 12.51
C LEU A 65 9.89 12.55 13.53
N ARG A 66 11.06 13.20 13.47
CA ARG A 66 11.41 14.36 14.32
C ARG A 66 10.86 15.68 13.78
N GLY A 67 10.10 15.67 12.68
CA GLY A 67 9.53 16.87 12.05
C GLY A 67 10.53 17.78 11.34
N LYS A 68 11.77 17.30 11.08
CA LYS A 68 12.82 18.08 10.39
C LYS A 68 12.59 18.15 8.88
N ILE A 69 12.01 17.11 8.29
CA ILE A 69 11.56 17.10 6.89
C ILE A 69 10.06 16.81 6.84
N ASN A 70 9.38 17.31 5.81
CA ASN A 70 7.96 17.07 5.60
C ASN A 70 7.72 15.80 4.77
N PHE A 71 6.44 15.44 4.61
CA PHE A 71 6.01 14.26 3.87
C PHE A 71 6.50 14.25 2.41
N ASP A 72 6.35 15.36 1.68
CA ASP A 72 6.79 15.44 0.28
C ASP A 72 8.30 15.26 0.15
N LYS A 73 9.08 15.82 1.08
CA LYS A 73 10.53 15.65 1.11
C LYS A 73 10.92 14.20 1.41
N LEU A 74 10.21 13.52 2.32
CA LEU A 74 10.40 12.09 2.55
C LEU A 74 10.14 11.30 1.26
N LEU A 75 9.01 11.52 0.60
CA LEU A 75 8.65 10.79 -0.62
C LEU A 75 9.62 11.07 -1.77
N SER A 76 10.19 12.27 -1.87
CA SER A 76 11.20 12.61 -2.88
C SER A 76 12.49 11.77 -2.80
N LYS A 77 12.70 11.06 -1.67
CA LYS A 77 13.83 10.17 -1.46
C LYS A 77 13.56 8.74 -1.90
N VAL A 78 12.32 8.41 -2.25
CA VAL A 78 11.89 7.05 -2.63
C VAL A 78 11.69 7.00 -4.14
N PRO A 79 12.18 5.95 -4.83
CA PRO A 79 11.93 5.74 -6.25
C PRO A 79 10.44 5.77 -6.56
N LYS A 80 10.10 6.39 -7.68
CA LYS A 80 8.70 6.56 -8.09
C LYS A 80 8.04 5.20 -8.33
N GLU A 81 8.80 4.23 -8.81
CA GLU A 81 8.39 2.86 -9.09
C GLU A 81 7.83 2.17 -7.84
N ILE A 82 8.44 2.39 -6.67
CA ILE A 82 7.94 1.87 -5.39
C ILE A 82 6.65 2.59 -4.98
N LEU A 83 6.62 3.91 -5.12
CA LEU A 83 5.45 4.71 -4.73
C LEU A 83 4.24 4.48 -5.64
N ASP A 84 4.46 4.21 -6.93
CA ASP A 84 3.43 3.95 -7.94
C ASP A 84 2.72 2.60 -7.71
N THR A 85 3.33 1.69 -6.93
CA THR A 85 2.62 0.50 -6.43
C THR A 85 1.50 0.85 -5.45
N ILE A 86 1.53 2.03 -4.83
CA ILE A 86 0.52 2.48 -3.87
C ILE A 86 -0.50 3.37 -4.58
N ILE A 87 -1.62 2.77 -4.96
CA ILE A 87 -2.64 3.41 -5.78
C ILE A 87 -3.78 3.90 -4.89
N ASN A 88 -3.86 5.22 -4.71
CA ASN A 88 -5.00 5.83 -4.01
C ASN A 88 -6.19 5.98 -4.96
N ALA A 89 -7.10 5.00 -4.94
CA ALA A 89 -8.28 5.00 -5.81
C ALA A 89 -9.40 4.16 -5.21
N GLU A 90 -10.64 4.55 -5.51
CA GLU A 90 -11.80 3.69 -5.32
C GLU A 90 -11.96 2.78 -6.54
N ILE A 91 -12.23 1.49 -6.31
CA ILE A 91 -12.46 0.51 -7.38
C ILE A 91 -13.91 0.65 -7.85
N THR A 92 -14.09 1.18 -9.07
CA THR A 92 -15.38 1.38 -9.73
C THR A 92 -15.26 0.99 -11.21
N GLU A 93 -16.38 0.85 -11.92
CA GLU A 93 -16.37 0.58 -13.37
C GLU A 93 -15.58 1.63 -14.15
N GLU A 94 -15.64 2.89 -13.72
CA GLU A 94 -14.92 4.01 -14.35
C GLU A 94 -13.42 3.97 -14.08
N SER A 95 -12.99 3.57 -12.86
CA SER A 95 -11.57 3.56 -12.49
C SER A 95 -10.85 2.29 -12.94
N LEU A 96 -11.56 1.17 -13.11
CA LEU A 96 -10.99 -0.13 -13.46
C LEU A 96 -10.03 -0.11 -14.67
N PRO A 97 -10.35 0.51 -15.82
CA PRO A 97 -9.42 0.57 -16.95
C PRO A 97 -8.08 1.21 -16.59
N SER A 98 -8.10 2.28 -15.79
CA SER A 98 -6.88 2.97 -15.35
C SER A 98 -6.09 2.16 -14.30
N LEU A 99 -6.80 1.40 -13.46
CA LEU A 99 -6.18 0.52 -12.48
C LEU A 99 -5.46 -0.65 -13.16
N PHE A 100 -6.09 -1.31 -14.13
CA PHE A 100 -5.44 -2.37 -14.91
C PHE A 100 -4.19 -1.86 -15.60
N LYS A 101 -4.26 -0.71 -16.27
CA LYS A 101 -3.09 -0.11 -16.91
C LYS A 101 -1.92 0.11 -15.94
N LYS A 102 -2.19 0.67 -14.74
CA LYS A 102 -1.15 0.88 -13.71
C LYS A 102 -0.57 -0.44 -13.20
N VAL A 103 -1.41 -1.44 -12.97
CA VAL A 103 -0.99 -2.77 -12.54
C VAL A 103 -0.08 -3.41 -13.59
N ASP A 104 -0.46 -3.34 -14.87
CA ASP A 104 0.33 -3.87 -15.99
C ASP A 104 1.68 -3.15 -16.13
N GLU A 105 1.70 -1.82 -15.98
CA GLU A 105 2.93 -1.02 -15.95
C GLU A 105 3.86 -1.46 -14.80
N ASN A 106 3.31 -1.60 -13.59
CA ASN A 106 4.09 -2.02 -12.41
C ASN A 106 4.59 -3.47 -12.53
N LEU A 107 3.79 -4.39 -13.09
CA LEU A 107 4.21 -5.76 -13.40
C LEU A 107 5.40 -5.77 -14.35
N ALA A 108 5.32 -5.01 -15.44
CA ALA A 108 6.38 -4.91 -16.43
C ALA A 108 7.68 -4.34 -15.82
N LEU A 109 7.58 -3.32 -14.95
CA LEU A 109 8.72 -2.76 -14.22
C LEU A 109 9.35 -3.76 -13.24
N ALA A 110 8.53 -4.60 -12.62
CA ALA A 110 9.01 -5.68 -11.76
C ALA A 110 9.58 -6.87 -12.56
N GLY A 111 9.47 -6.89 -13.89
CA GLY A 111 9.94 -8.00 -14.73
C GLY A 111 8.97 -9.20 -14.78
N HIS A 112 7.72 -9.00 -14.37
CA HIS A 112 6.68 -10.02 -14.36
C HIS A 112 5.64 -9.79 -15.47
N LYS A 113 5.02 -10.87 -15.94
CA LYS A 113 3.92 -10.82 -16.93
C LYS A 113 2.56 -11.09 -16.31
N GLU A 114 2.54 -11.77 -15.17
CA GLU A 114 1.33 -12.24 -14.51
C GLU A 114 1.46 -12.04 -13.01
N VAL A 115 0.31 -11.94 -12.34
CA VAL A 115 0.21 -11.82 -10.89
C VAL A 115 0.09 -13.22 -10.29
N ASP A 116 0.90 -13.55 -9.29
CA ASP A 116 0.82 -14.85 -8.62
C ASP A 116 -0.31 -14.90 -7.58
N LEU A 117 -0.62 -13.76 -6.95
CA LEU A 117 -1.55 -13.70 -5.84
C LEU A 117 -2.36 -12.39 -5.81
N ILE A 118 -3.65 -12.51 -5.54
CA ILE A 118 -4.50 -11.38 -5.17
C ILE A 118 -4.92 -11.59 -3.72
N VAL A 119 -4.66 -10.59 -2.90
CA VAL A 119 -5.03 -10.55 -1.48
C VAL A 119 -5.98 -9.40 -1.21
N GLY A 120 -6.74 -9.52 -0.14
CA GLY A 120 -7.77 -8.54 0.19
C GLY A 120 -9.00 -8.68 -0.73
N GLY A 121 -10.01 -7.89 -0.42
CA GLY A 121 -11.32 -7.97 -1.04
C GLY A 121 -12.30 -7.05 -0.33
N PRO A 122 -13.42 -6.67 -0.96
CA PRO A 122 -14.41 -5.84 -0.30
C PRO A 122 -14.91 -6.59 0.94
N PRO A 123 -15.19 -5.89 2.06
CA PRO A 123 -15.62 -6.56 3.29
C PRO A 123 -16.82 -7.45 2.98
N CYS A 124 -16.71 -8.72 3.37
CA CYS A 124 -17.76 -9.73 3.20
C CYS A 124 -19.12 -9.14 3.62
N GLN A 125 -20.15 -9.26 2.76
CA GLN A 125 -21.48 -8.65 2.94
C GLN A 125 -22.07 -8.83 4.35
N ALA A 126 -21.73 -9.90 5.06
CA ALA A 126 -22.17 -10.17 6.43
C ALA A 126 -21.78 -9.07 7.45
N TYR A 127 -20.71 -8.31 7.20
CA TYR A 127 -20.26 -7.24 8.11
C TYR A 127 -20.71 -5.84 7.70
N SER A 128 -21.33 -5.66 6.52
CA SER A 128 -21.62 -4.32 5.99
C SER A 128 -22.82 -3.64 6.68
N LEU A 129 -23.79 -4.42 7.18
CA LEU A 129 -24.99 -3.90 7.88
C LEU A 129 -24.91 -4.02 9.40
N ILE A 130 -24.36 -5.12 9.93
CA ILE A 130 -24.44 -5.44 11.36
C ILE A 130 -23.47 -4.61 12.21
N GLY A 131 -22.34 -4.15 11.65
CA GLY A 131 -21.39 -3.26 12.36
C GLY A 131 -21.74 -1.77 12.30
N ARG A 132 -22.39 -1.30 11.22
CA ARG A 132 -22.70 0.13 11.03
C ARG A 132 -23.90 0.62 11.82
N ALA A 133 -24.81 -0.29 12.20
CA ALA A 133 -26.03 0.05 12.92
C ALA A 133 -25.79 0.44 14.40
N ARG A 134 -24.59 0.21 14.95
CA ARG A 134 -24.29 0.44 16.38
C ARG A 134 -23.33 1.59 16.68
N ASP A 135 -22.75 2.27 15.68
CA ASP A 135 -21.77 3.31 15.94
C ASP A 135 -22.23 4.69 15.46
N LYS A 136 -22.64 5.53 16.42
CA LYS A 136 -23.06 6.92 16.21
C LYS A 136 -21.90 7.83 15.76
N TYR A 137 -20.65 7.36 15.82
CA TYR A 137 -19.44 8.18 15.62
C TYR A 137 -18.49 7.69 14.51
N ARG A 138 -18.90 6.74 13.66
CA ARG A 138 -18.15 6.28 12.46
C ARG A 138 -16.65 6.10 12.75
N MET A 139 -16.28 5.29 13.75
CA MET A 139 -14.90 4.94 14.13
C MET A 139 -13.83 5.88 13.54
N LYS A 140 -13.68 7.07 14.11
CA LYS A 140 -12.47 7.88 13.90
C LYS A 140 -11.33 7.19 14.62
N ALA A 141 -10.58 6.35 13.92
CA ALA A 141 -9.31 5.85 14.40
C ALA A 141 -8.24 6.96 14.28
N TYR A 142 -8.36 8.00 15.11
CA TYR A 142 -7.20 8.80 15.52
C TYR A 142 -6.73 8.23 16.85
N LEU A 143 -5.82 7.25 16.76
CA LEU A 143 -4.99 6.84 17.88
C LEU A 143 -3.68 7.60 17.74
N PHE A 144 -3.39 8.51 18.66
CA PHE A 144 -2.10 8.73 19.33
C PHE A 144 -2.35 9.73 20.50
N PRO A 145 -1.55 9.65 21.58
CA PRO A 145 -1.97 9.57 22.98
C PRO A 145 -2.64 10.82 23.58
#